data_AF-A0A520JS08-F1
#
_entry.id   AF-A0A520JS08-F1
#
_cell.length_a   1.000
_cell.length_b   1.000
_cell.length_c   1.000
_cell.angle_alpha   90.00
_cell.angle_beta   90.00
_cell.angle_gamma   90.00
#
_symmetry.space_group_name_H-M   'P 1'
#
loop_
_entity.id
_entity.type
_entity.pdbx_description
1 polymer ?
#
loop_
_entity_poly.entity_id
_entity_poly.type
_entity_poly.pdbx_seq_one_letter_code
_entity_poly.pdbx_strand_id
1 'polypeptide(L)'
;MSGFLGAAYDWVKAAHLIFVIFWMAGLFMLPRYLVYHQEALAAGNAVEAANWVEREGKIRSIILTPAMIVVWVLGIALALNLGLADGAPG
;
A
#
# COMPACT_ATOMS: atom_id res chain seq x y z
N MET A 1 -21.75 14.31 -7.98
CA MET A 1 -22.32 14.13 -6.63
C MET A 1 -21.22 14.42 -5.62
N SER A 2 -21.22 15.61 -5.03
CA SER A 2 -20.30 15.98 -3.95
C SER A 2 -21.01 15.70 -2.62
N GLY A 3 -20.94 14.45 -2.14
CA GLY A 3 -21.50 14.05 -0.84
C GLY A 3 -20.87 14.83 0.33
N PHE A 4 -20.68 14.22 1.50
CA PHE A 4 -20.12 14.95 2.66
C PHE A 4 -18.72 15.54 2.42
N LEU A 5 -17.98 15.08 1.40
CA LEU A 5 -16.66 15.62 1.02
C LEU A 5 -16.73 16.94 0.21
N GLY A 6 -17.88 17.30 -0.35
CA GLY A 6 -18.04 18.59 -1.04
C GLY A 6 -16.98 18.84 -2.13
N ALA A 7 -16.37 20.02 -2.10
CA ALA A 7 -15.29 20.44 -3.00
C ALA A 7 -13.95 19.68 -2.78
N ALA A 8 -13.80 18.96 -1.66
CA ALA A 8 -12.60 18.18 -1.39
C ALA A 8 -12.62 16.80 -2.09
N TYR A 9 -13.73 16.40 -2.70
CA TYR A 9 -13.88 15.08 -3.33
C TYR A 9 -12.77 14.75 -4.33
N ASP A 10 -12.50 15.64 -5.29
CA ASP A 10 -11.49 15.40 -6.32
C ASP A 10 -10.07 15.35 -5.74
N TRP A 11 -9.81 16.15 -4.70
CA TRP A 11 -8.54 16.12 -3.96
C TRP A 11 -8.35 14.81 -3.19
N VAL A 12 -9.39 14.33 -2.51
CA VAL A 12 -9.35 13.04 -1.80
C VAL A 12 -9.20 11.88 -2.78
N LYS A 13 -9.90 11.92 -3.92
CA LYS A 13 -9.76 10.93 -5.00
C LYS A 13 -8.34 10.93 -5.58
N ALA A 14 -7.78 12.10 -5.86
CA ALA A 14 -6.41 12.22 -6.35
C ALA A 14 -5.40 11.67 -5.33
N ALA A 15 -5.53 12.03 -4.05
CA ALA A 15 -4.69 11.51 -2.98
C ALA A 15 -4.80 9.98 -2.88
N HIS A 16 -6.01 9.42 -2.90
CA HIS A 16 -6.23 7.97 -2.86
C HIS A 16 -5.49 7.27 -4.00
N LEU A 17 -5.63 7.75 -5.24
CA LEU A 17 -4.95 7.18 -6.40
C LEU A 17 -3.42 7.26 -6.27
N ILE A 18 -2.86 8.39 -5.83
CA ILE A 18 -1.42 8.55 -5.62
C ILE A 18 -0.89 7.50 -4.63
N PHE A 19 -1.57 7.34 -3.49
CA PHE A 19 -1.18 6.36 -2.48
C PHE A 19 -1.38 4.91 -2.96
N VAL A 20 -2.38 4.63 -3.80
CA VAL A 20 -2.54 3.32 -4.45
C VAL A 20 -1.33 3.02 -5.33
N ILE A 21 -0.88 3.98 -6.16
CA ILE A 21 0.31 3.78 -7.00
C ILE A 21 1.57 3.57 -6.16
N PHE A 22 1.76 4.32 -5.08
CA PHE A 22 2.88 4.10 -4.15
C PHE A 22 2.83 2.74 -3.47
N TRP A 23 1.64 2.30 -3.07
CA TRP A 23 1.47 0.97 -2.48
C TRP A 23 1.76 -0.14 -3.49
N MET A 24 1.26 -0.03 -4.72
CA MET A 24 1.55 -0.95 -5.82
C MET A 24 3.03 -1.00 -6.15
N ALA A 25 3.71 0.15 -6.24
CA ALA A 25 5.15 0.22 -6.45
C ALA A 25 5.92 -0.52 -5.33
N GLY A 26 5.53 -0.32 -4.07
CA GLY A 26 6.10 -1.05 -2.94
C GLY A 26 5.91 -2.57 -3.04
N LEU A 27 4.73 -3.03 -3.49
CA LEU A 27 4.44 -4.45 -3.67
C LEU A 27 5.30 -5.07 -4.77
N PHE A 28 5.57 -4.34 -5.86
CA PHE A 28 6.45 -4.80 -6.94
C PHE A 28 7.94 -4.85 -6.55
N MET A 29 8.36 -4.15 -5.49
CA MET A 29 9.72 -4.27 -4.96
C MET A 29 9.94 -5.57 -4.18
N LEU A 30 8.91 -6.12 -3.54
CA LEU A 30 9.03 -7.32 -2.70
C LEU A 30 9.54 -8.57 -3.44
N PRO A 31 9.01 -8.96 -4.62
CA PRO A 31 9.48 -10.14 -5.35
C PRO A 31 10.99 -10.12 -5.58
N ARG A 32 11.54 -8.96 -5.97
CA ARG A 32 12.98 -8.79 -6.19
C ARG A 32 13.79 -9.05 -4.92
N TYR A 33 13.31 -8.61 -3.76
CA TYR A 33 14.01 -8.79 -2.48
C TYR A 33 13.99 -10.26 -2.06
N LEU A 34 12.84 -10.93 -2.23
CA LEU A 34 12.69 -12.34 -1.91
C LEU A 34 13.58 -13.23 -2.78
N VAL A 35 13.79 -12.89 -4.05
CA VAL A 35 14.74 -13.62 -4.91
C VAL A 35 16.16 -13.54 -4.35
N TYR A 36 16.64 -12.33 -3.99
CA TYR A 36 17.99 -12.19 -3.43
C TYR A 36 18.16 -12.87 -2.07
N HIS A 37 17.12 -12.89 -1.25
CA HIS A 37 17.12 -13.64 -0.01
C HIS A 37 17.28 -15.15 -0.27
N GLN A 38 16.53 -15.70 -1.23
CA GLN A 38 16.64 -17.12 -1.61
C GLN A 38 18.01 -17.45 -2.20
N GLU A 39 18.59 -16.57 -3.03
CA GLU A 39 19.94 -16.72 -3.56
C GLU A 39 21.01 -16.75 -2.44
N ALA A 40 20.88 -15.87 -1.44
CA ALA A 40 21.79 -15.86 -0.29
C ALA A 40 21.68 -17.13 0.57
N LEU A 41 20.46 -17.66 0.75
CA LEU A 41 20.23 -18.94 1.43
C LEU A 41 20.84 -20.11 0.65
N ALA A 42 20.65 -20.15 -0.67
CA ALA A 42 21.21 -21.18 -1.53
C ALA A 42 22.75 -21.17 -1.55
N ALA A 43 23.37 -19.99 -1.44
CA ALA A 43 24.81 -19.83 -1.33
C ALA A 43 25.39 -20.17 0.07
N GLY A 44 24.54 -20.48 1.05
CA GLY A 44 24.96 -20.74 2.44
C GLY A 44 25.43 -19.50 3.19
N ASN A 45 25.16 -18.29 2.68
CA ASN A 45 25.57 -17.03 3.30
C ASN A 45 24.54 -16.54 4.32
N ALA A 46 24.61 -17.09 5.54
CA ALA A 46 23.66 -16.78 6.61
C ALA A 46 23.62 -15.29 7.02
N VAL A 47 24.76 -14.59 6.92
CA VAL A 47 24.84 -13.16 7.26
C VAL A 47 24.08 -12.32 6.24
N GLU A 48 24.24 -12.62 4.95
CA GLU A 48 23.55 -11.92 3.88
C GLU A 48 22.04 -12.20 3.88
N ALA A 49 21.63 -13.44 4.14
CA ALA A 49 20.22 -13.79 4.30
C ALA A 49 19.55 -12.99 5.45
N ALA A 50 20.23 -12.87 6.61
CA ALA A 50 19.73 -12.06 7.72
C ALA A 50 19.60 -10.56 7.36
N ASN A 51 20.54 -10.02 6.58
CA ASN A 51 20.45 -8.64 6.09
C ASN A 51 19.26 -8.44 5.14
N TRP A 52 18.90 -9.45 4.32
CA TRP A 52 17.72 -9.39 3.47
C TRP A 52 16.41 -9.39 4.27
N VAL A 53 16.32 -10.19 5.34
CA VAL A 53 15.18 -10.14 6.27
C VAL A 53 14.98 -8.74 6.85
N GLU A 54 16.05 -8.07 7.28
CA GLU A 54 15.97 -6.70 7.80
C GLU A 54 15.47 -5.71 6.73
N ARG A 55 15.97 -5.84 5.49
CA ARG A 55 15.57 -4.99 4.36
C ARG A 55 14.09 -5.17 3.98
N GLU A 56 13.62 -6.41 3.94
CA GLU A 56 12.21 -6.74 3.73
C GLU A 56 11.33 -6.13 4.83
N GLY A 57 11.75 -6.25 6.10
CA GLY A 57 11.06 -5.64 7.24
C GLY A 57 10.99 -4.11 7.15
N LYS A 58 12.06 -3.45 6.68
CA LYS A 58 12.09 -1.99 6.46
C LYS A 58 11.14 -1.56 5.36
N ILE A 59 11.11 -2.23 4.20
CA ILE A 59 10.13 -1.91 3.14
C ILE A 59 8.71 -2.06 3.65
N ARG A 60 8.44 -3.15 4.37
CA ARG A 60 7.11 -3.40 4.93
C ARG A 60 6.67 -2.30 5.89
N SER A 61 7.53 -1.95 6.84
CA SER A 61 7.18 -1.01 7.92
C SER A 61 7.18 0.45 7.46
N ILE A 62 8.08 0.84 6.57
CA ILE A 62 8.28 2.24 6.15
C ILE A 62 7.42 2.62 4.94
N ILE A 63 7.23 1.70 3.99
CA ILE A 63 6.55 2.01 2.72
C ILE A 63 5.17 1.35 2.67
N LEU A 64 5.12 0.03 2.73
CA LEU A 64 3.89 -0.72 2.43
C LEU A 64 2.79 -0.49 3.46
N THR A 65 3.11 -0.61 4.74
CA THR A 65 2.13 -0.50 5.82
C THR A 65 1.50 0.90 5.88
N PRO A 66 2.26 2.02 5.91
CA PRO A 66 1.65 3.35 5.94
C PRO A 66 0.90 3.65 4.64
N ALA A 67 1.43 3.27 3.47
CA ALA A 67 0.71 3.47 2.20
C ALA A 67 -0.63 2.71 2.20
N MET A 68 -0.65 1.45 2.62
CA MET A 68 -1.87 0.65 2.74
C MET A 68 -2.90 1.32 3.65
N ILE A 69 -2.48 1.78 4.84
CA ILE A 69 -3.37 2.47 5.78
C ILE A 69 -4.00 3.70 5.14
N VAL A 70 -3.20 4.55 4.48
CA VAL A 70 -3.71 5.76 3.84
C VAL A 70 -4.66 5.44 2.68
N VAL A 71 -4.32 4.46 1.84
CA VAL A 71 -5.18 3.97 0.75
C VAL A 71 -6.55 3.57 1.29
N TRP A 72 -6.59 2.74 2.33
CA TRP A 72 -7.84 2.25 2.89
C TRP A 72 -8.66 3.35 3.56
N VAL A 73 -8.03 4.25 4.32
CA VAL A 73 -8.73 5.38 4.95
C VAL A 73 -9.37 6.28 3.90
N LEU A 74 -8.62 6.66 2.86
CA LEU A 74 -9.16 7.51 1.78
C LEU A 74 -10.20 6.76 0.93
N GLY A 75 -10.01 5.46 0.69
CA GLY A 75 -10.94 4.63 -0.06
C GLY A 75 -12.27 4.45 0.66
N ILE A 76 -12.24 4.22 1.98
CA ILE A 76 -13.44 4.15 2.82
C ILE A 76 -14.14 5.51 2.85
N ALA A 77 -13.41 6.62 2.99
CA ALA A 77 -14.00 7.96 2.95
C ALA A 77 -14.73 8.23 1.62
N LEU A 78 -14.15 7.81 0.49
CA LEU A 78 -14.78 7.92 -0.83
C LEU A 78 -16.01 7.01 -0.96
N ALA A 79 -15.93 5.78 -0.46
CA ALA A 79 -17.04 4.82 -0.49
C ALA A 79 -18.24 5.31 0.34
N LEU A 80 -17.97 5.83 1.54
CA LEU A 80 -18.99 6.45 2.39
C LEU A 80 -19.59 7.69 1.73
N ASN A 81 -18.78 8.52 1.07
CA ASN A 81 -19.27 9.68 0.31
C ASN A 81 -20.16 9.29 -0.89
N LEU A 82 -20.01 8.08 -1.42
CA LEU A 82 -20.88 7.52 -2.47
C LEU A 82 -22.20 6.93 -1.93
N GLY A 83 -22.41 6.90 -0.61
CA GLY A 83 -23.62 6.33 -0.01
C GLY A 83 -23.56 4.82 0.22
N LEU A 84 -22.36 4.23 0.36
CA LEU A 84 -22.20 2.80 0.67
C LEU A 84 -22.95 2.40 1.96
N ALA A 85 -23.04 3.29 2.94
CA ALA A 85 -23.78 3.07 4.18
C ALA A 85 -25.31 3.20 4.04
N ASP A 86 -25.77 3.83 2.95
CA ASP A 86 -27.19 4.13 2.71
C ASP A 86 -27.88 3.01 1.92
N GLY A 87 -27.17 1.92 1.60
CA GLY A 87 -27.71 0.75 0.89
C GLY A 87 -28.03 1.03 -0.58
N ALA A 88 -27.37 2.02 -1.20
CA ALA A 88 -27.58 2.33 -2.61
C ALA A 88 -27.34 1.09 -3.50
N PRO A 89 -28.25 0.76 -4.43
CA PRO A 89 -28.03 -0.33 -5.37
C PRO A 89 -26.83 0.04 -6.25
N GLY A 90 -25.81 -0.84 -6.23
CA GLY A 90 -24.59 -0.69 -7.01
C GLY A 90 -24.83 -0.69 -8.51
#